data_AF-A0A8S8ZY99-F1
#
_entry.id   AF-A0A8S8ZY99-F1
#
_cell.length_a   1.000
_cell.length_b   1.000
_cell.length_c   1.000
_cell.angle_alpha   90.00
_cell.angle_beta   90.00
_cell.angle_gamma   90.00
#
_symmetry.space_group_name_H-M   'P 1'
#
loop_
_entity.id
_entity.type
_entity.pdbx_description
1 polymer ?
#
loop_
_entity_poly.entity_id
_entity_poly.type
_entity_poly.pdbx_seq_one_letter_code
_entity_poly.pdbx_strand_id
1 'polypeptide(L)'
;MLPLKRVAEKAHNRTSVSRTISILLQAVIKKSDQEQLRFREYVRGRRDFTADEQATLDIDSVEAFQDIWGVIVKSKTAMEERRKRGSKRVGQCTLDFFAAASDILNYIGPLLNLIKDIGAPYGGMAIGTMSFLFAVQKAIVKVRETGEETLNKNVGFMKDIQEALARDRLSVLRGLLGLPVYEAKKNYELLLQYEEDHKYLTSNGNKKLETMGMARIEELQKDQRWMDWRTSPESSLLFLAGYNHDVGFGQCWLSPAAIHLVKTMYNKPPSDAGVFAFYILGLRSKQQKDEHLTEVLAHVLIQLLSQQLWALQDGDISDDLQAAFERYATVVATATEDPKNTFRKPQNMEIVQTAALKVFNLFYHENPEKQKTVWIIIDRLDRVKEPPGRLLEVLEYLVANAKVKVKILAVVNGWDWPDLRDVVRSLAEKRDEGVIVYEVEQTRR
;
A
#
# COMPACT_ATOMS: atom_id res chain seq x y z
N MET A 1 -19.06 92.50 -18.18
CA MET A 1 -17.79 92.44 -17.40
C MET A 1 -17.78 91.41 -16.25
N LEU A 2 -18.84 90.63 -16.00
CA LEU A 2 -18.85 89.55 -14.98
C LEU A 2 -18.18 88.18 -15.34
N PRO A 3 -17.86 87.82 -16.60
CA PRO A 3 -17.25 86.51 -16.87
C PRO A 3 -15.73 86.44 -16.65
N LEU A 4 -15.01 87.56 -16.70
CA LEU A 4 -13.54 87.58 -16.58
C LEU A 4 -13.02 87.41 -15.14
N LYS A 5 -13.75 87.90 -14.13
CA LYS A 5 -13.39 87.71 -12.71
C LYS A 5 -13.47 86.24 -12.29
N ARG A 6 -14.50 85.50 -12.73
CA ARG A 6 -14.64 84.06 -12.45
C ARG A 6 -13.56 83.21 -13.10
N VAL A 7 -13.02 83.61 -14.26
CA VAL A 7 -11.94 82.87 -14.95
C VAL A 7 -10.60 83.07 -14.24
N ALA A 8 -10.28 84.29 -13.81
CA ALA A 8 -9.06 84.60 -13.07
C ALA A 8 -9.02 83.90 -11.69
N GLU A 9 -10.15 83.87 -10.98
CA GLU A 9 -10.28 83.21 -9.68
C GLU A 9 -10.16 81.67 -9.79
N LYS A 10 -10.69 81.08 -10.88
CA LYS A 10 -10.49 79.65 -11.20
C LYS A 10 -9.05 79.31 -11.56
N ALA A 11 -8.34 80.21 -12.25
CA ALA A 11 -6.93 80.04 -12.61
C ALA A 11 -6.00 80.14 -11.39
N HIS A 12 -6.29 81.08 -10.48
CA HIS A 12 -5.54 81.24 -9.23
C HIS A 12 -5.76 80.05 -8.27
N ASN A 13 -6.99 79.54 -8.17
CA ASN A 13 -7.27 78.31 -7.41
C ASN A 13 -6.59 77.08 -8.02
N ARG A 14 -6.48 76.97 -9.35
CA ARG A 14 -5.75 75.86 -9.99
C ARG A 14 -4.24 75.90 -9.71
N THR A 15 -3.62 77.08 -9.73
CA THR A 15 -2.19 77.22 -9.44
C THR A 15 -1.87 76.98 -7.97
N SER A 16 -2.74 77.43 -7.06
CA SER A 16 -2.63 77.16 -5.63
C SER A 16 -2.75 75.66 -5.32
N VAL A 17 -3.78 74.99 -5.84
CA VAL A 17 -3.97 73.54 -5.69
C VAL A 17 -2.80 72.75 -6.27
N SER A 18 -2.28 73.14 -7.44
CA SER A 18 -1.11 72.49 -8.05
C SER A 18 0.16 72.58 -7.20
N ARG A 19 0.40 73.72 -6.52
CA ARG A 19 1.56 73.88 -5.63
C ARG A 19 1.40 73.05 -4.36
N THR A 20 0.22 73.03 -3.75
CA THR A 20 -0.04 72.23 -2.56
C THR A 20 0.11 70.73 -2.83
N ILE A 21 -0.38 70.26 -3.99
CA ILE A 21 -0.18 68.88 -4.43
C ILE A 21 1.32 68.59 -4.63
N SER A 22 2.07 69.49 -5.27
CA SER A 22 3.51 69.31 -5.49
C SER A 22 4.31 69.22 -4.19
N ILE A 23 4.00 70.06 -3.19
CA ILE A 23 4.65 70.06 -1.88
C ILE A 23 4.34 68.77 -1.12
N LEU A 24 3.07 68.34 -1.12
CA LEU A 24 2.67 67.07 -0.49
C LEU A 24 3.35 65.88 -1.17
N LEU A 25 3.43 65.88 -2.52
CA LEU A 25 4.10 64.84 -3.28
C LEU A 25 5.59 64.76 -2.92
N GLN A 26 6.28 65.90 -2.86
CA GLN A 26 7.70 65.96 -2.46
C GLN A 26 7.92 65.48 -1.02
N ALA A 27 7.03 65.82 -0.09
CA ALA A 27 7.13 65.36 1.29
C ALA A 27 6.95 63.84 1.41
N VAL A 28 6.00 63.27 0.67
CA VAL A 28 5.77 61.82 0.61
C VAL A 28 6.97 61.11 -0.03
N ILE A 29 7.52 61.63 -1.12
CA ILE A 29 8.72 61.08 -1.78
C ILE A 29 9.91 61.07 -0.82
N LYS A 30 10.22 62.21 -0.18
CA LYS A 30 11.33 62.30 0.79
C LYS A 30 11.18 61.35 1.97
N LYS A 31 9.95 61.15 2.46
CA LYS A 31 9.67 60.19 3.54
C LYS A 31 9.94 58.75 3.07
N SER A 32 9.46 58.40 1.88
CA SER A 32 9.71 57.09 1.27
C SER A 32 11.21 56.81 1.12
N ASP A 33 11.99 57.79 0.69
CA ASP A 33 13.46 57.64 0.55
C ASP A 33 14.14 57.35 1.87
N GLN A 34 13.79 58.10 2.92
CA GLN A 34 14.35 57.88 4.25
C GLN A 34 13.99 56.49 4.78
N GLU A 35 12.77 56.01 4.53
CA GLU A 35 12.36 54.66 4.91
C GLU A 35 13.11 53.58 4.12
N GLN A 36 13.29 53.75 2.81
CA GLN A 36 14.08 52.84 1.96
C GLN A 36 15.57 52.82 2.33
N LEU A 37 16.14 53.97 2.68
CA LEU A 37 17.53 54.09 3.09
C LEU A 37 17.76 53.43 4.46
N ARG A 38 16.86 53.67 5.42
CA ARG A 38 16.84 52.94 6.71
C ARG A 38 16.71 51.44 6.52
N PHE A 39 15.87 51.00 5.57
CA PHE A 39 15.72 49.58 5.26
C PHE A 39 17.01 48.99 4.67
N ARG A 40 17.68 49.68 3.74
CA ARG A 40 18.97 49.25 3.18
C ARG A 40 20.05 49.14 4.25
N GLU A 41 20.15 50.14 5.12
CA GLU A 41 21.07 50.13 6.26
C GLU A 41 20.77 48.98 7.23
N TYR A 42 19.48 48.75 7.52
CA TYR A 42 19.02 47.64 8.36
C TYR A 42 19.43 46.27 7.78
N VAL A 43 19.19 46.06 6.47
CA VAL A 43 19.55 44.81 5.79
C VAL A 43 21.07 44.61 5.77
N ARG A 44 21.84 45.64 5.43
CA ARG A 44 23.32 45.56 5.41
C ARG A 44 23.92 45.32 6.80
N GLY A 45 23.27 45.81 7.85
CA GLY A 45 23.71 45.60 9.24
C GLY A 45 23.40 44.21 9.81
N ARG A 46 22.60 43.39 9.12
CA ARG A 46 22.15 42.07 9.59
C ARG A 46 22.95 40.95 8.92
N ARG A 47 23.48 40.03 9.73
CA ARG A 47 24.12 38.79 9.26
C ARG A 47 23.14 37.75 8.72
N ASP A 48 21.84 37.99 8.93
CA ASP A 48 20.75 37.09 8.54
C ASP A 48 20.50 37.09 7.02
N PHE A 49 21.04 38.08 6.30
CA PHE A 49 20.94 38.19 4.85
C PHE A 49 22.26 37.79 4.17
N THR A 50 22.15 37.01 3.10
CA THR A 50 23.28 36.58 2.29
C THR A 50 23.91 37.74 1.52
N ALA A 51 25.18 37.58 1.13
CA ALA A 51 25.87 38.58 0.31
C ALA A 51 25.13 38.88 -1.01
N ASP A 52 24.51 37.86 -1.61
CA ASP A 52 23.71 38.00 -2.83
C ASP A 52 22.44 38.81 -2.58
N GLU A 53 21.72 38.55 -1.48
CA GLU A 53 20.54 39.35 -1.09
C GLU A 53 20.95 40.80 -0.83
N GLN A 54 22.02 41.04 -0.08
CA GLN A 54 22.50 42.40 0.17
C GLN A 54 22.91 43.12 -1.13
N ALA A 55 23.58 42.42 -2.05
CA ALA A 55 23.98 42.96 -3.35
C ALA A 55 22.79 43.34 -4.23
N THR A 56 21.62 42.70 -4.06
CA THR A 56 20.42 43.10 -4.82
C THR A 56 19.86 44.45 -4.41
N LEU A 57 20.19 44.97 -3.22
CA LEU A 57 19.87 46.36 -2.88
C LEU A 57 20.66 47.34 -3.74
N ASP A 58 21.82 46.96 -4.24
CA ASP A 58 22.69 47.84 -5.03
C ASP A 58 22.30 47.89 -6.52
N ILE A 59 21.21 47.21 -6.90
CA ILE A 59 20.66 47.27 -8.24
C ILE A 59 19.92 48.59 -8.43
N ASP A 60 20.46 49.42 -9.30
CA ASP A 60 19.93 50.73 -9.66
C ASP A 60 19.45 50.83 -11.11
N SER A 61 19.62 49.76 -11.89
CA SER A 61 19.25 49.69 -13.31
C SER A 61 18.12 48.70 -13.58
N VAL A 62 17.31 49.00 -14.60
CA VAL A 62 16.19 48.16 -15.02
C VAL A 62 16.68 46.86 -15.65
N GLU A 63 17.81 46.93 -16.35
CA GLU A 63 18.42 45.81 -17.06
C GLU A 63 18.91 44.75 -16.05
N ALA A 64 19.62 45.16 -14.99
CA ALA A 64 20.06 44.26 -13.93
C ALA A 64 18.88 43.66 -13.12
N PHE A 65 17.80 44.43 -12.93
CA PHE A 65 16.56 43.91 -12.36
C PHE A 65 15.93 42.82 -13.24
N GLN A 66 15.86 43.05 -14.55
CA GLN A 66 15.30 42.08 -15.52
C GLN A 66 16.08 40.77 -15.56
N ASP A 67 17.41 40.82 -15.40
CA ASP A 67 18.24 39.61 -15.36
C ASP A 67 17.95 38.73 -14.13
N ILE A 68 17.90 39.34 -12.94
CA ILE A 68 17.56 38.63 -11.71
C ILE A 68 16.13 38.10 -11.76
N TRP A 69 15.23 38.88 -12.34
CA TRP A 69 13.85 38.49 -12.58
C TRP A 69 13.75 37.24 -13.46
N GLY A 70 14.46 37.22 -14.58
CA GLY A 70 14.47 36.08 -15.51
C GLY A 70 14.95 34.78 -14.86
N VAL A 71 15.93 34.86 -13.96
CA VAL A 71 16.40 33.71 -13.18
C VAL A 71 15.30 33.18 -12.23
N ILE A 72 14.58 34.08 -11.55
CA ILE A 72 13.54 33.69 -10.59
C ILE A 72 12.34 33.04 -11.29
N VAL A 73 11.91 33.60 -12.43
CA VAL A 73 10.82 33.02 -13.25
C VAL A 73 11.20 31.63 -13.76
N LYS A 74 12.45 31.44 -14.22
CA LYS A 74 12.95 30.13 -14.65
C LYS A 74 12.99 29.12 -13.49
N SER A 75 13.53 29.51 -12.33
CA SER A 75 13.55 28.64 -11.13
C SER A 75 12.14 28.24 -10.69
N LYS A 76 11.17 29.17 -10.73
CA LYS A 76 9.76 28.89 -10.42
C LYS A 76 9.16 27.86 -11.39
N THR A 77 9.31 28.08 -12.69
CA THR A 77 8.73 27.20 -13.72
C THR A 77 9.27 25.77 -13.58
N ALA A 78 10.58 25.63 -13.33
CA ALA A 78 11.20 24.33 -13.07
C ALA A 78 10.64 23.67 -11.79
N MET A 79 10.39 24.42 -10.72
CA MET A 79 9.77 23.90 -9.49
C MET A 79 8.33 23.41 -9.74
N GLU A 80 7.53 24.16 -10.50
CA GLU A 80 6.16 23.78 -10.84
C GLU A 80 6.10 22.50 -11.68
N GLU A 81 7.00 22.34 -12.67
CA GLU A 81 7.11 21.13 -13.46
C GLU A 81 7.55 19.91 -12.64
N ARG A 82 8.41 20.09 -11.63
CA ARG A 82 8.78 19.03 -10.69
C ARG A 82 7.60 18.64 -9.80
N ARG A 83 6.80 19.60 -9.35
CA ARG A 83 5.58 19.34 -8.55
C ARG A 83 4.46 18.67 -9.35
N LYS A 84 4.31 18.99 -10.64
CA LYS A 84 3.38 18.26 -11.53
C LYS A 84 3.74 16.78 -11.70
N ARG A 85 5.02 16.43 -11.51
CA ARG A 85 5.53 15.05 -11.56
C ARG A 85 5.58 14.36 -10.19
N GLY A 86 5.43 15.12 -9.09
CA GLY A 86 5.46 14.62 -7.72
C GLY A 86 4.06 14.28 -7.17
N SER A 87 3.96 13.25 -6.34
CA SER A 87 2.70 12.62 -5.90
C SER A 87 1.87 13.40 -4.87
N LYS A 88 2.09 14.71 -4.61
CA LYS A 88 1.32 15.45 -3.60
C LYS A 88 0.85 16.84 -4.06
N ARG A 89 -0.48 17.03 -3.94
CA ARG A 89 -1.31 18.18 -4.37
C ARG A 89 -1.40 19.32 -3.35
N VAL A 90 -0.45 19.43 -2.41
CA VAL A 90 -0.50 20.42 -1.31
C VAL A 90 0.23 21.69 -1.74
N GLY A 91 -0.46 22.56 -2.47
CA GLY A 91 0.09 23.85 -2.91
C GLY A 91 -0.87 24.78 -3.64
N GLN A 92 -2.19 24.55 -3.56
CA GLN A 92 -3.18 25.33 -4.33
C GLN A 92 -3.17 26.82 -3.94
N CYS A 93 -3.10 27.16 -2.65
CA CYS A 93 -3.03 28.57 -2.20
C CYS A 93 -1.77 29.33 -2.66
N THR A 94 -0.68 28.62 -2.98
CA THR A 94 0.55 29.28 -3.44
C THR A 94 0.51 29.54 -4.95
N LEU A 95 -0.19 28.69 -5.72
CA LEU A 95 -0.43 28.89 -7.14
C LEU A 95 -1.25 30.17 -7.39
N ASP A 96 -2.28 30.42 -6.57
CA ASP A 96 -3.16 31.58 -6.74
C ASP A 96 -2.44 32.90 -6.43
N PHE A 97 -1.60 32.94 -5.38
CA PHE A 97 -0.79 34.11 -5.04
C PHE A 97 0.22 34.46 -6.14
N PHE A 98 0.83 33.45 -6.79
CA PHE A 98 1.86 33.67 -7.80
C PHE A 98 1.33 33.86 -9.22
N ALA A 99 0.13 33.35 -9.54
CA ALA A 99 -0.61 33.74 -10.73
C ALA A 99 -0.99 35.24 -10.63
N ALA A 100 -1.53 35.65 -9.48
CA ALA A 100 -1.80 37.05 -9.18
C ALA A 100 -0.53 37.92 -9.22
N ALA A 101 0.61 37.44 -8.70
CA ALA A 101 1.88 38.16 -8.80
C ALA A 101 2.36 38.32 -10.25
N SER A 102 2.24 37.27 -11.08
CA SER A 102 2.57 37.33 -12.51
C SER A 102 1.73 38.35 -13.26
N ASP A 103 0.44 38.44 -12.94
CA ASP A 103 -0.47 39.45 -13.50
C ASP A 103 -0.10 40.85 -13.03
N ILE A 104 0.15 41.05 -11.72
CA ILE A 104 0.63 42.32 -11.16
C ILE A 104 1.93 42.76 -11.86
N LEU A 105 2.79 41.83 -12.23
CA LEU A 105 4.11 42.12 -12.82
C LEU A 105 4.06 42.53 -14.30
N ASN A 106 3.11 41.98 -15.07
CA ASN A 106 2.83 42.48 -16.42
C ASN A 106 2.34 43.94 -16.40
N TYR A 107 1.73 44.38 -15.29
CA TYR A 107 1.36 45.77 -15.06
C TYR A 107 2.50 46.63 -14.49
N ILE A 108 3.49 46.04 -13.79
CA ILE A 108 4.62 46.78 -13.20
C ILE A 108 5.65 47.20 -14.27
N GLY A 109 5.82 46.48 -15.38
CA GLY A 109 6.80 46.82 -16.43
C GLY A 109 6.68 48.27 -16.95
N PRO A 110 5.49 48.72 -17.39
CA PRO A 110 5.24 50.11 -17.75
C PRO A 110 5.44 51.09 -16.57
N LEU A 111 5.14 50.66 -15.35
CA LEU A 111 5.26 51.44 -14.11
C LEU A 111 6.73 51.65 -13.70
N LEU A 112 7.60 50.66 -13.90
CA LEU A 112 9.05 50.75 -13.70
C LEU A 112 9.70 51.68 -14.72
N ASN A 113 9.26 51.62 -15.98
CA ASN A 113 9.70 52.57 -17.00
C ASN A 113 9.25 54.00 -16.64
N LEU A 114 8.03 54.17 -16.15
CA LEU A 114 7.53 55.44 -15.65
C LEU A 114 8.32 55.95 -14.43
N ILE A 115 8.70 55.08 -13.49
CA ILE A 115 9.50 55.42 -12.31
C ILE A 115 10.94 55.78 -12.69
N LYS A 116 11.51 55.15 -13.73
CA LYS A 116 12.82 55.51 -14.32
C LYS A 116 12.79 56.92 -14.90
N ASP A 117 11.68 57.31 -15.54
CA ASP A 117 11.54 58.58 -16.24
C ASP A 117 11.11 59.76 -15.34
N ILE A 118 10.39 59.51 -14.23
CA ILE A 118 9.80 60.58 -13.39
C ILE A 118 10.78 61.21 -12.38
N GLY A 119 11.93 60.60 -12.09
CA GLY A 119 12.92 61.31 -11.29
C GLY A 119 14.14 60.51 -10.89
N ALA A 120 15.26 60.76 -11.56
CA ALA A 120 16.56 60.67 -10.89
C ALA A 120 16.53 61.62 -9.68
N PRO A 121 16.89 61.17 -8.45
CA PRO A 121 17.63 59.94 -8.11
C PRO A 121 16.79 58.74 -7.57
N TYR A 122 15.46 58.77 -7.66
CA TYR A 122 14.57 57.90 -6.87
C TYR A 122 14.29 56.52 -7.48
N GLY A 123 14.38 56.38 -8.81
CA GLY A 123 14.08 55.12 -9.49
C GLY A 123 15.00 53.96 -9.09
N GLY A 124 16.30 54.22 -8.90
CA GLY A 124 17.26 53.19 -8.52
C GLY A 124 17.02 52.61 -7.11
N MET A 125 16.52 53.41 -6.17
CA MET A 125 16.25 52.90 -4.81
C MET A 125 15.09 51.90 -4.79
N ALA A 126 14.00 52.23 -5.49
CA ALA A 126 12.83 51.36 -5.60
C ALA A 126 13.15 50.04 -6.32
N ILE A 127 13.95 50.11 -7.39
CA ILE A 127 14.41 48.92 -8.13
C ILE A 127 15.21 47.99 -7.22
N GLY A 128 16.15 48.52 -6.42
CA GLY A 128 16.94 47.70 -5.50
C GLY A 128 16.10 47.08 -4.38
N THR A 129 15.10 47.79 -3.83
CA THR A 129 14.19 47.22 -2.82
C THR A 129 13.33 46.10 -3.40
N MET A 130 12.82 46.24 -4.63
CA MET A 130 12.08 45.15 -5.29
C MET A 130 12.99 43.95 -5.59
N SER A 131 14.21 44.19 -6.09
CA SER A 131 15.19 43.14 -6.33
C SER A 131 15.52 42.35 -5.06
N PHE A 132 15.63 43.03 -3.92
CA PHE A 132 15.83 42.42 -2.62
C PHE A 132 14.69 41.50 -2.18
N LEU A 133 13.44 41.97 -2.31
CA LEU A 133 12.27 41.14 -2.00
C LEU A 133 12.25 39.85 -2.84
N PHE A 134 12.67 39.96 -4.11
CA PHE A 134 12.78 38.83 -5.01
C PHE A 134 13.94 37.87 -4.66
N ALA A 135 15.09 38.38 -4.24
CA ALA A 135 16.20 37.55 -3.76
C ALA A 135 15.82 36.75 -2.50
N VAL A 136 15.16 37.40 -1.54
CA VAL A 136 14.63 36.75 -0.33
C VAL A 136 13.60 35.68 -0.71
N GLN A 137 12.70 35.97 -1.65
CA GLN A 137 11.72 35.00 -2.13
C GLN A 137 12.40 33.77 -2.77
N LYS A 138 13.47 33.98 -3.54
CA LYS A 138 14.28 32.89 -4.13
C LYS A 138 14.94 32.03 -3.04
N ALA A 139 15.47 32.65 -1.98
CA ALA A 139 16.04 31.94 -0.84
C ALA A 139 14.98 31.10 -0.11
N ILE A 140 13.79 31.66 0.15
CA ILE A 140 12.66 30.94 0.76
C ILE A 140 12.26 29.72 -0.06
N VAL A 141 12.14 29.88 -1.39
CA VAL A 141 11.82 28.76 -2.30
C VAL A 141 12.89 27.68 -2.22
N LYS A 142 14.18 28.04 -2.27
CA LYS A 142 15.30 27.10 -2.16
C LYS A 142 15.32 26.34 -0.83
N VAL A 143 15.08 27.03 0.29
CA VAL A 143 14.96 26.38 1.61
C VAL A 143 13.80 25.39 1.61
N ARG A 144 12.65 25.75 1.03
CA ARG A 144 11.50 24.85 0.93
C ARG A 144 11.77 23.63 0.05
N GLU A 145 12.41 23.80 -1.11
CA GLU A 145 12.81 22.69 -1.98
C GLU A 145 13.76 21.73 -1.24
N THR A 146 14.77 22.28 -0.55
CA THR A 146 15.74 21.50 0.21
C THR A 146 15.08 20.79 1.40
N GLY A 147 14.11 21.45 2.06
CA GLY A 147 13.29 20.88 3.11
C GLY A 147 12.39 19.75 2.62
N GLU A 148 11.71 19.93 1.47
CA GLU A 148 10.87 18.91 0.84
C GLU A 148 11.71 17.69 0.41
N GLU A 149 12.89 17.90 -0.17
CA GLU A 149 13.82 16.82 -0.53
C GLU A 149 14.31 16.03 0.70
N THR A 150 14.75 16.75 1.75
CA THR A 150 15.21 16.12 3.00
C THR A 150 14.09 15.35 3.69
N LEU A 151 12.89 15.92 3.71
CA LEU A 151 11.70 15.26 4.27
C LEU A 151 11.38 13.98 3.49
N ASN A 152 11.39 14.02 2.15
CA ASN A 152 11.14 12.84 1.33
C ASN A 152 12.21 11.75 1.53
N LYS A 153 13.48 12.14 1.63
CA LYS A 153 14.59 11.21 1.97
C LYS A 153 14.38 10.57 3.34
N ASN A 154 14.03 11.37 4.35
CA ASN A 154 13.78 10.87 5.70
C ASN A 154 12.56 9.94 5.77
N VAL A 155 11.48 10.26 5.05
CA VAL A 155 10.30 9.39 4.94
C VAL A 155 10.64 8.07 4.26
N GLY A 156 11.43 8.10 3.17
CA GLY A 156 11.92 6.90 2.52
C GLY A 156 12.75 6.02 3.46
N PHE A 157 13.73 6.62 4.14
CA PHE A 157 14.57 5.93 5.13
C PHE A 157 13.75 5.32 6.28
N MET A 158 12.77 6.05 6.83
CA MET A 158 11.88 5.50 7.86
C MET A 158 11.06 4.32 7.35
N LYS A 159 10.57 4.38 6.11
CA LYS A 159 9.85 3.28 5.48
C LYS A 159 10.74 2.05 5.32
N ASP A 160 11.98 2.24 4.88
CA ASP A 160 12.96 1.15 4.73
C ASP A 160 13.28 0.50 6.08
N ILE A 161 13.44 1.28 7.15
CA ILE A 161 13.61 0.78 8.53
C ILE A 161 12.38 -0.03 8.97
N GLN A 162 11.19 0.49 8.74
CA GLN A 162 9.95 -0.20 9.13
C GLN A 162 9.75 -1.51 8.36
N GLU A 163 10.11 -1.55 7.07
CA GLU A 163 10.09 -2.78 6.29
C GLU A 163 11.14 -3.79 6.76
N ALA A 164 12.35 -3.34 7.09
CA ALA A 164 13.39 -4.19 7.66
C ALA A 164 12.96 -4.81 9.00
N LEU A 165 12.42 -3.98 9.91
CA LEU A 165 11.90 -4.44 11.21
C LEU A 165 10.78 -5.47 11.06
N ALA A 166 9.84 -5.24 10.12
CA ALA A 166 8.77 -6.20 9.85
C ALA A 166 9.30 -7.54 9.31
N ARG A 167 10.36 -7.52 8.49
CA ARG A 167 11.01 -8.75 7.98
C ARG A 167 11.74 -9.51 9.09
N ASP A 168 12.42 -8.80 9.99
CA ASP A 168 13.09 -9.40 11.14
C ASP A 168 12.09 -10.06 12.09
N ARG A 169 10.98 -9.37 12.39
CA ARG A 169 9.86 -9.94 13.16
C ARG A 169 9.26 -11.16 12.47
N LEU A 170 9.02 -11.11 11.16
CA LEU A 170 8.56 -12.27 10.41
C LEU A 170 9.53 -13.45 10.51
N SER A 171 10.85 -13.19 10.52
CA SER A 171 11.88 -14.22 10.71
C SER A 171 11.79 -14.91 12.07
N VAL A 172 11.55 -14.15 13.14
CA VAL A 172 11.31 -14.70 14.49
C VAL A 172 10.06 -15.59 14.49
N LEU A 173 8.95 -15.08 13.93
CA LEU A 173 7.69 -15.85 13.84
C LEU A 173 7.85 -17.13 13.00
N ARG A 174 8.68 -17.11 11.94
CA ARG A 174 9.06 -18.33 11.18
C ARG A 174 9.74 -19.37 12.04
N GLY A 175 10.68 -18.94 12.89
CA GLY A 175 11.37 -19.83 13.82
C GLY A 175 10.38 -20.54 14.76
N LEU A 176 9.45 -19.78 15.34
CA LEU A 176 8.42 -20.33 16.25
C LEU A 176 7.46 -21.28 15.55
N LEU A 177 7.14 -21.04 14.27
CA LEU A 177 6.32 -21.94 13.46
C LEU A 177 7.09 -23.16 12.92
N GLY A 178 8.39 -23.30 13.22
CA GLY A 178 9.22 -24.40 12.72
C GLY A 178 9.59 -24.28 11.23
N LEU A 179 9.51 -23.08 10.65
CA LEU A 179 9.72 -22.82 9.22
C LEU A 179 10.80 -21.75 8.95
N PRO A 180 12.02 -21.87 9.51
CA PRO A 180 13.05 -20.82 9.40
C PRO A 180 13.48 -20.53 7.95
N VAL A 181 13.39 -21.51 7.06
CA VAL A 181 13.83 -21.42 5.65
C VAL A 181 12.65 -21.29 4.67
N TYR A 182 11.47 -20.85 5.14
CA TYR A 182 10.33 -20.69 4.25
C TYR A 182 10.56 -19.59 3.20
N GLU A 183 10.39 -19.96 1.93
CA GLU A 183 10.46 -19.05 0.78
C GLU A 183 9.23 -19.23 -0.11
N ALA A 184 8.48 -18.14 -0.32
CA ALA A 184 7.26 -18.16 -1.14
C ALA A 184 7.51 -18.57 -2.60
N LYS A 185 8.66 -18.18 -3.16
CA LYS A 185 9.06 -18.55 -4.53
C LYS A 185 9.24 -20.07 -4.66
N LYS A 186 10.02 -20.68 -3.74
CA LYS A 186 10.21 -22.14 -3.71
C LYS A 186 8.90 -22.89 -3.52
N ASN A 187 8.00 -22.37 -2.69
CA ASN A 187 6.67 -22.95 -2.51
C ASN A 187 5.87 -22.99 -3.83
N TYR A 188 5.93 -21.91 -4.62
CA TYR A 188 5.27 -21.87 -5.93
C TYR A 188 5.98 -22.74 -6.98
N GLU A 189 7.31 -22.84 -6.94
CA GLU A 189 8.06 -23.78 -7.79
C GLU A 189 7.65 -25.24 -7.52
N LEU A 190 7.40 -25.62 -6.25
CA LEU A 190 6.86 -26.94 -5.90
C LEU A 190 5.47 -27.19 -6.49
N LEU A 191 4.60 -26.16 -6.53
CA LEU A 191 3.30 -26.26 -7.20
C LEU A 191 3.44 -26.54 -8.70
N LEU A 192 4.38 -25.85 -9.37
CA LEU A 192 4.60 -26.05 -10.80
C LEU A 192 5.16 -27.44 -11.08
N GLN A 193 6.10 -27.91 -10.26
CA GLN A 193 6.60 -29.27 -10.34
C GLN A 193 5.47 -30.30 -10.15
N TYR A 194 4.58 -30.07 -9.19
CA TYR A 194 3.42 -30.95 -8.98
C TYR A 194 2.47 -31.00 -10.19
N GLU A 195 2.24 -29.86 -10.84
CA GLU A 195 1.45 -29.80 -12.07
C GLU A 195 2.12 -30.58 -13.21
N GLU A 196 3.44 -30.49 -13.34
CA GLU A 196 4.21 -31.25 -14.33
C GLU A 196 4.15 -32.76 -14.06
N ASP A 197 4.27 -33.19 -12.80
CA ASP A 197 4.15 -34.59 -12.40
C ASP A 197 2.75 -35.15 -12.75
N HIS A 198 1.69 -34.37 -12.51
CA HIS A 198 0.33 -34.72 -12.94
C HIS A 198 0.21 -34.88 -14.45
N LYS A 199 0.76 -33.93 -15.23
CA LYS A 199 0.74 -33.99 -16.70
C LYS A 199 1.50 -35.21 -17.20
N TYR A 200 2.68 -35.50 -16.65
CA TYR A 200 3.49 -36.64 -17.03
C TYR A 200 2.76 -37.98 -16.83
N LEU A 201 2.09 -38.14 -15.69
CA LEU A 201 1.31 -39.35 -15.40
C LEU A 201 0.16 -39.57 -16.40
N THR A 202 -0.39 -38.49 -16.95
CA THR A 202 -1.49 -38.55 -17.93
C THR A 202 -1.01 -38.77 -19.36
N SER A 203 0.12 -38.15 -19.74
CA SER A 203 0.65 -38.21 -21.11
C SER A 203 1.29 -39.55 -21.45
N ASN A 204 1.88 -40.25 -20.47
CA ASN A 204 2.59 -41.51 -20.69
C ASN A 204 1.68 -42.74 -20.88
N GLY A 205 0.45 -42.54 -21.35
CA GLY A 205 -0.42 -43.64 -21.80
C GLY A 205 -0.97 -44.50 -20.68
N ASN A 206 -0.89 -44.06 -19.42
CA ASN A 206 -1.55 -44.74 -18.31
C ASN A 206 -3.06 -44.43 -18.38
N LYS A 207 -3.76 -45.07 -19.34
CA LYS A 207 -5.20 -44.90 -19.62
C LYS A 207 -6.11 -45.13 -18.40
N LYS A 208 -5.56 -45.70 -17.32
CA LYS A 208 -6.26 -45.95 -16.06
C LYS A 208 -6.38 -44.69 -15.18
N LEU A 209 -5.53 -43.68 -15.40
CA LEU A 209 -5.59 -42.42 -14.66
C LEU A 209 -6.26 -41.35 -15.51
N GLU A 210 -7.46 -40.98 -15.10
CA GLU A 210 -8.08 -39.75 -15.55
C GLU A 210 -7.66 -38.62 -14.63
N THR A 211 -7.24 -37.50 -15.20
CA THR A 211 -7.07 -36.24 -14.48
C THR A 211 -8.12 -35.26 -14.96
N MET A 212 -8.57 -34.39 -14.07
CA MET A 212 -9.48 -33.32 -14.44
C MET A 212 -8.79 -32.36 -15.44
N GLY A 213 -9.20 -32.44 -16.71
CA GLY A 213 -8.73 -31.53 -17.76
C GLY A 213 -9.37 -30.15 -17.65
N MET A 214 -8.80 -29.17 -18.34
CA MET A 214 -9.25 -27.77 -18.32
C MET A 214 -10.76 -27.60 -18.60
N ALA A 215 -11.30 -28.31 -19.59
CA ALA A 215 -12.73 -28.23 -19.92
C ALA A 215 -13.64 -28.64 -18.73
N ARG A 216 -13.23 -29.64 -17.93
CA ARG A 216 -13.98 -30.04 -16.72
C ARG A 216 -13.77 -29.08 -15.57
N ILE A 217 -12.61 -28.45 -15.45
CA ILE A 217 -12.40 -27.38 -14.46
C ILE A 217 -13.32 -26.21 -14.79
N GLU A 218 -13.45 -25.82 -16.06
CA GLU A 218 -14.38 -24.77 -16.49
C GLU A 218 -15.85 -25.15 -16.26
N GLU A 219 -16.22 -26.41 -16.47
CA GLU A 219 -17.55 -26.92 -16.14
C GLU A 219 -17.81 -26.89 -14.63
N LEU A 220 -16.86 -27.36 -13.82
CA LEU A 220 -16.91 -27.29 -12.36
C LEU A 220 -17.09 -25.84 -11.88
N GLN A 221 -16.37 -24.90 -12.50
CA GLN A 221 -16.47 -23.48 -12.16
C GLN A 221 -17.81 -22.83 -12.53
N LYS A 222 -18.58 -23.45 -13.44
CA LYS A 222 -19.93 -23.03 -13.82
C LYS A 222 -21.01 -23.67 -12.94
N ASP A 223 -20.68 -24.70 -12.15
CA ASP A 223 -21.63 -25.32 -11.24
C ASP A 223 -22.10 -24.30 -10.19
N GLN A 224 -23.40 -24.34 -9.88
CA GLN A 224 -24.04 -23.39 -8.97
C GLN A 224 -23.41 -23.43 -7.57
N ARG A 225 -23.03 -24.60 -7.04
CA ARG A 225 -22.42 -24.74 -5.71
C ARG A 225 -21.03 -24.11 -5.65
N TRP A 226 -20.25 -24.25 -6.72
CA TRP A 226 -18.96 -23.58 -6.84
C TRP A 226 -19.14 -22.06 -6.88
N MET A 227 -20.11 -21.59 -7.68
CA MET A 227 -20.42 -20.18 -7.80
C MET A 227 -20.92 -19.61 -6.47
N ASP A 228 -21.87 -20.27 -5.81
CA ASP A 228 -22.40 -19.90 -4.49
C ASP A 228 -21.28 -19.80 -3.47
N TRP A 229 -20.40 -20.81 -3.37
CA TRP A 229 -19.23 -20.75 -2.49
C TRP A 229 -18.34 -19.55 -2.80
N ARG A 230 -18.03 -19.33 -4.09
CA ARG A 230 -17.09 -18.30 -4.53
C ARG A 230 -17.64 -16.88 -4.34
N THR A 231 -18.91 -16.65 -4.65
CA THR A 231 -19.54 -15.32 -4.65
C THR A 231 -20.27 -15.02 -3.35
N SER A 232 -20.59 -16.02 -2.53
CA SER A 232 -21.28 -15.82 -1.25
C SER A 232 -20.56 -14.77 -0.40
N PRO A 233 -21.29 -13.82 0.21
CA PRO A 233 -20.72 -12.81 1.09
C PRO A 233 -20.11 -13.40 2.36
N GLU A 234 -20.59 -14.58 2.77
CA GLU A 234 -20.20 -15.22 4.04
C GLU A 234 -18.87 -15.95 3.96
N SER A 235 -18.27 -16.24 5.12
CA SER A 235 -17.17 -17.19 5.21
C SER A 235 -17.68 -18.60 4.90
N SER A 236 -16.94 -19.38 4.12
CA SER A 236 -17.39 -20.72 3.72
C SER A 236 -16.25 -21.67 3.36
N LEU A 237 -16.49 -22.95 3.59
CA LEU A 237 -15.60 -24.06 3.27
C LEU A 237 -16.20 -24.91 2.16
N LEU A 238 -15.48 -25.09 1.05
CA LEU A 238 -15.84 -25.98 -0.06
C LEU A 238 -14.98 -27.23 -0.02
N PHE A 239 -15.63 -28.38 0.11
CA PHE A 239 -15.01 -29.69 -0.01
C PHE A 239 -15.21 -30.26 -1.41
N LEU A 240 -14.11 -30.53 -2.10
CA LEU A 240 -14.11 -31.30 -3.35
C LEU A 240 -13.60 -32.71 -3.08
N ALA A 241 -14.50 -33.68 -3.15
CA ALA A 241 -14.18 -35.09 -2.95
C ALA A 241 -14.15 -35.81 -4.30
N GLY A 242 -12.97 -36.27 -4.72
CA GLY A 242 -12.80 -36.99 -5.98
C GLY A 242 -12.67 -38.48 -5.75
N TYR A 243 -13.48 -39.28 -6.45
CA TYR A 243 -13.40 -40.75 -6.40
C TYR A 243 -12.83 -41.31 -7.70
N ASN A 244 -11.59 -41.82 -7.66
CA ASN A 244 -10.90 -42.49 -8.77
C ASN A 244 -11.28 -43.97 -8.87
N HIS A 245 -11.48 -44.53 -10.07
CA HIS A 245 -11.72 -45.98 -10.18
C HIS A 245 -10.49 -46.84 -9.86
N ASP A 246 -9.28 -46.28 -9.89
CA ASP A 246 -8.03 -46.97 -9.60
C ASP A 246 -7.36 -46.40 -8.33
N VAL A 247 -7.45 -47.17 -7.24
CA VAL A 247 -6.93 -46.83 -5.90
C VAL A 247 -5.40 -46.85 -5.80
N GLY A 248 -4.68 -47.32 -6.82
CA GLY A 248 -3.25 -47.62 -6.69
C GLY A 248 -2.29 -46.44 -6.85
N PHE A 249 -2.71 -45.32 -7.42
CA PHE A 249 -1.76 -44.29 -7.87
C PHE A 249 -1.54 -43.15 -6.87
N GLY A 250 -2.27 -43.14 -5.76
CA GLY A 250 -2.12 -42.18 -4.69
C GLY A 250 -2.29 -40.71 -5.11
N GLN A 251 -2.70 -40.41 -6.35
CA GLN A 251 -2.97 -39.05 -6.85
C GLN A 251 -4.47 -38.78 -6.81
N CYS A 252 -4.87 -37.53 -6.54
CA CYS A 252 -6.26 -37.11 -6.66
C CYS A 252 -6.49 -36.50 -8.04
N TRP A 253 -7.48 -37.00 -8.78
CA TRP A 253 -7.78 -36.48 -10.12
C TRP A 253 -8.35 -35.06 -10.11
N LEU A 254 -8.80 -34.57 -8.94
CA LEU A 254 -9.30 -33.21 -8.72
C LEU A 254 -8.21 -32.20 -8.35
N SER A 255 -7.00 -32.64 -8.00
CA SER A 255 -5.86 -31.75 -7.70
C SER A 255 -5.62 -30.68 -8.77
N PRO A 256 -5.78 -30.93 -10.09
CA PRO A 256 -5.71 -29.89 -11.12
C PRO A 256 -6.64 -28.68 -10.89
N ALA A 257 -7.81 -28.86 -10.26
CA ALA A 257 -8.71 -27.75 -9.94
C ALA A 257 -8.12 -26.82 -8.86
N ALA A 258 -7.52 -27.38 -7.82
CA ALA A 258 -6.80 -26.61 -6.80
C ALA A 258 -5.59 -25.89 -7.39
N ILE A 259 -4.78 -26.58 -8.19
CA ILE A 259 -3.62 -25.99 -8.89
C ILE A 259 -4.06 -24.83 -9.77
N HIS A 260 -5.12 -25.02 -10.56
CA HIS A 260 -5.65 -23.98 -11.42
C HIS A 260 -6.13 -22.76 -10.63
N LEU A 261 -6.82 -22.96 -9.49
CA LEU A 261 -7.25 -21.86 -8.63
C LEU A 261 -6.04 -21.10 -8.05
N VAL A 262 -5.01 -21.81 -7.55
CA VAL A 262 -3.80 -21.17 -7.02
C VAL A 262 -3.09 -20.34 -8.09
N LYS A 263 -2.90 -20.90 -9.30
CA LYS A 263 -2.30 -20.15 -10.43
C LYS A 263 -3.13 -18.93 -10.82
N THR A 264 -4.45 -19.06 -10.83
CA THR A 264 -5.35 -17.94 -11.09
C THR A 264 -5.20 -16.83 -10.04
N MET A 265 -5.03 -17.19 -8.77
CA MET A 265 -4.83 -16.21 -7.69
C MET A 265 -3.43 -15.59 -7.73
N TYR A 266 -2.40 -16.39 -8.00
CA TYR A 266 -1.01 -15.94 -8.08
C TYR A 266 -0.76 -14.98 -9.25
N ASN A 267 -1.42 -15.20 -10.39
CA ASN A 267 -1.25 -14.38 -11.60
C ASN A 267 -2.10 -13.11 -11.62
N LYS A 268 -2.98 -12.88 -10.62
CA LYS A 268 -3.74 -11.63 -10.51
C LYS A 268 -2.84 -10.46 -10.12
N PRO A 269 -3.12 -9.24 -10.60
CA PRO A 269 -2.40 -8.06 -10.15
C PRO A 269 -2.61 -7.85 -8.64
N PRO A 270 -1.64 -7.31 -7.89
CA PRO A 270 -1.73 -7.15 -6.42
C PRO A 270 -2.94 -6.34 -5.93
N SER A 271 -3.54 -5.50 -6.76
CA SER A 271 -4.77 -4.76 -6.45
C SER A 271 -6.01 -5.67 -6.37
N ASP A 272 -6.01 -6.76 -7.15
CA ASP A 272 -7.16 -7.64 -7.36
C ASP A 272 -6.89 -9.06 -6.82
N ALA A 273 -5.62 -9.37 -6.56
CA ALA A 273 -5.19 -10.54 -5.82
C ALA A 273 -5.66 -10.36 -4.38
N GLY A 274 -6.80 -10.98 -4.06
CA GLY A 274 -7.19 -11.22 -2.67
C GLY A 274 -6.05 -11.89 -1.91
N VAL A 275 -6.13 -11.86 -0.59
CA VAL A 275 -5.12 -12.52 0.24
C VAL A 275 -5.31 -14.01 0.11
N PHE A 276 -4.25 -14.78 -0.19
CA PHE A 276 -4.39 -16.23 -0.31
C PHE A 276 -3.20 -17.00 0.21
N ALA A 277 -3.45 -18.22 0.66
CA ALA A 277 -2.41 -19.18 1.01
C ALA A 277 -2.80 -20.55 0.45
N PHE A 278 -1.80 -21.38 0.16
CA PHE A 278 -2.05 -22.74 -0.28
C PHE A 278 -1.10 -23.75 0.34
N TYR A 279 -1.54 -24.99 0.43
CA TYR A 279 -0.72 -26.13 0.84
C TYR A 279 -1.14 -27.36 0.06
N ILE A 280 -0.18 -28.17 -0.39
CA ILE A 280 -0.43 -29.39 -1.13
C ILE A 280 0.30 -30.51 -0.41
N LEU A 281 -0.46 -31.48 0.09
CA LEU A 281 0.10 -32.56 0.88
C LEU A 281 0.84 -33.60 0.02
N GLY A 282 2.01 -33.99 0.50
CA GLY A 282 2.91 -35.00 -0.07
C GLY A 282 3.88 -34.45 -1.11
N LEU A 283 4.07 -33.12 -1.19
CA LEU A 283 5.06 -32.50 -2.08
C LEU A 283 6.42 -32.30 -1.45
N ARG A 284 6.45 -31.93 -0.16
CA ARG A 284 7.63 -31.32 0.45
C ARG A 284 8.70 -32.31 0.83
N SER A 285 8.38 -33.60 0.93
CA SER A 285 9.39 -34.60 1.23
C SER A 285 9.05 -35.96 0.65
N LYS A 286 9.93 -36.44 -0.24
CA LYS A 286 9.96 -37.85 -0.63
C LYS A 286 10.39 -38.76 0.53
N GLN A 287 10.92 -38.17 1.62
CA GLN A 287 11.50 -38.88 2.76
C GLN A 287 10.64 -38.79 4.03
N GLN A 288 9.86 -37.73 4.20
CA GLN A 288 8.93 -37.52 5.31
C GLN A 288 7.59 -38.09 4.88
N LYS A 289 7.29 -39.29 5.38
CA LYS A 289 6.05 -39.99 5.04
C LYS A 289 4.80 -39.30 5.58
N ASP A 290 4.95 -38.45 6.59
CA ASP A 290 3.83 -37.91 7.33
C ASP A 290 3.94 -36.39 7.48
N GLU A 291 2.97 -35.66 6.92
CA GLU A 291 2.77 -34.24 7.17
C GLU A 291 1.70 -34.06 8.25
N HIS A 292 2.02 -33.23 9.24
CA HIS A 292 1.19 -33.00 10.42
C HIS A 292 0.29 -31.77 10.24
N LEU A 293 -0.88 -31.72 10.89
CA LEU A 293 -1.81 -30.59 10.82
C LEU A 293 -1.14 -29.26 11.17
N THR A 294 -0.22 -29.26 12.15
CA THR A 294 0.49 -28.06 12.59
C THR A 294 1.50 -27.58 11.56
N GLU A 295 2.04 -28.48 10.75
CA GLU A 295 2.92 -28.10 9.64
C GLU A 295 2.12 -27.44 8.52
N VAL A 296 0.95 -28.01 8.18
CA VAL A 296 0.03 -27.43 7.19
C VAL A 296 -0.37 -26.02 7.60
N LEU A 297 -0.82 -25.87 8.85
CA LEU A 297 -1.22 -24.57 9.39
C LEU A 297 -0.04 -23.59 9.45
N ALA A 298 1.12 -24.00 9.92
CA ALA A 298 2.31 -23.13 9.96
C ALA A 298 2.63 -22.53 8.58
N HIS A 299 2.55 -23.34 7.52
CA HIS A 299 2.78 -22.87 6.15
C HIS A 299 1.69 -21.92 5.65
N VAL A 300 0.43 -22.17 6.02
CA VAL A 300 -0.68 -21.26 5.71
C VAL A 300 -0.48 -19.92 6.43
N LEU A 301 -0.22 -19.95 7.73
CA LEU A 301 -0.06 -18.74 8.55
C LEU A 301 1.12 -17.89 8.07
N ILE A 302 2.26 -18.49 7.71
CA ILE A 302 3.40 -17.72 7.25
C ILE A 302 3.18 -17.10 5.87
N GLN A 303 2.44 -17.76 4.98
CA GLN A 303 2.03 -17.20 3.69
C GLN A 303 1.17 -15.96 3.89
N LEU A 304 0.20 -16.02 4.81
CA LEU A 304 -0.66 -14.90 5.14
C LEU A 304 0.14 -13.75 5.76
N LEU A 305 0.96 -14.02 6.79
CA LEU A 305 1.80 -13.00 7.43
C LEU A 305 2.76 -12.31 6.44
N SER A 306 3.30 -13.05 5.48
CA SER A 306 4.17 -12.47 4.45
C SER A 306 3.46 -11.48 3.51
N GLN A 307 2.14 -11.54 3.41
CA GLN A 307 1.31 -10.59 2.65
C GLN A 307 0.86 -9.39 3.48
N GLN A 308 1.06 -9.43 4.81
CA GLN A 308 0.61 -8.40 5.75
C GLN A 308 1.75 -7.87 6.62
N LEU A 309 2.90 -7.59 6.00
CA LEU A 309 4.10 -7.11 6.71
C LEU A 309 3.85 -5.82 7.50
N TRP A 310 2.95 -4.96 7.04
CA TRP A 310 2.66 -3.70 7.75
C TRP A 310 2.04 -3.94 9.13
N ALA A 311 1.27 -5.02 9.34
CA ALA A 311 0.71 -5.34 10.65
C ALA A 311 1.79 -5.74 11.66
N LEU A 312 2.93 -6.25 11.17
CA LEU A 312 4.09 -6.58 11.99
C LEU A 312 4.95 -5.35 12.32
N GLN A 313 4.62 -4.16 11.80
CA GLN A 313 5.29 -2.92 12.21
C GLN A 313 4.77 -2.42 13.56
N ASP A 314 3.51 -2.75 13.88
CA ASP A 314 2.92 -2.50 15.18
C ASP A 314 3.54 -3.43 16.24
N GLY A 315 4.07 -2.84 17.31
CA GLY A 315 4.73 -3.58 18.38
C GLY A 315 3.77 -4.48 19.15
N ASP A 316 2.57 -3.96 19.47
CA ASP A 316 1.60 -4.68 20.29
C ASP A 316 1.05 -5.90 19.52
N ILE A 317 0.77 -5.72 18.22
CA ILE A 317 0.33 -6.82 17.35
C ILE A 317 1.43 -7.88 17.22
N SER A 318 2.68 -7.45 17.01
CA SER A 318 3.81 -8.37 16.87
C SER A 318 4.05 -9.18 18.14
N ASP A 319 4.02 -8.54 19.31
CA ASP A 319 4.28 -9.18 20.60
C ASP A 319 3.15 -10.16 20.95
N ASP A 320 1.90 -9.80 20.67
CA ASP A 320 0.74 -10.69 20.86
C ASP A 320 0.79 -11.92 19.94
N LEU A 321 1.18 -11.76 18.66
CA LEU A 321 1.41 -12.87 17.74
C LEU A 321 2.56 -13.76 18.19
N GLN A 322 3.66 -13.17 18.65
CA GLN A 322 4.80 -13.92 19.17
C GLN A 322 4.39 -14.78 20.37
N ALA A 323 3.70 -14.21 21.36
CA ALA A 323 3.22 -14.95 22.53
C ALA A 323 2.22 -16.06 22.17
N ALA A 324 1.40 -15.85 21.13
CA ALA A 324 0.54 -16.90 20.61
C ALA A 324 1.33 -18.04 19.94
N PHE A 325 2.39 -17.71 19.19
CA PHE A 325 3.22 -18.69 18.50
C PHE A 325 4.21 -19.43 19.40
N GLU A 326 4.64 -18.85 20.53
CA GLU A 326 5.39 -19.57 21.56
C GLU A 326 4.54 -20.68 22.20
N ARG A 327 3.26 -20.38 22.50
CA ARG A 327 2.30 -21.39 22.96
C ARG A 327 2.03 -22.44 21.90
N TYR A 328 1.87 -22.02 20.64
CA TYR A 328 1.74 -22.93 19.50
C TYR A 328 2.95 -23.89 19.40
N ALA A 329 4.17 -23.37 19.46
CA ALA A 329 5.41 -24.14 19.40
C ALA A 329 5.49 -25.19 20.52
N THR A 330 4.99 -24.86 21.72
CA THR A 330 4.91 -25.78 22.85
C THR A 330 3.98 -26.97 22.54
N VAL A 331 2.84 -26.72 21.90
CA VAL A 331 1.91 -27.77 21.44
C VAL A 331 2.57 -28.63 20.35
N VAL A 332 3.28 -28.02 19.40
CA VAL A 332 4.02 -28.75 18.35
C VAL A 332 5.11 -29.65 18.92
N ALA A 333 5.88 -29.17 19.90
CA ALA A 333 6.89 -29.97 20.58
C ALA A 333 6.28 -31.19 21.26
N THR A 334 5.15 -31.01 21.95
CA THR A 334 4.41 -32.11 22.59
C THR A 334 3.83 -33.08 21.56
N ALA A 335 3.32 -32.56 20.43
CA ALA A 335 2.78 -33.38 19.33
C ALA A 335 3.86 -34.24 18.66
N THR A 336 5.11 -33.79 18.68
CA THR A 336 6.24 -34.56 18.14
C THR A 336 6.50 -35.81 18.99
N GLU A 337 6.28 -35.73 20.29
CA GLU A 337 6.44 -36.84 21.24
C GLU A 337 5.22 -37.80 21.24
N ASP A 338 4.00 -37.25 21.21
CA ASP A 338 2.76 -38.04 21.18
C ASP A 338 1.69 -37.40 20.26
N PRO A 339 1.76 -37.66 18.94
CA PRO A 339 0.84 -37.06 17.98
C PRO A 339 -0.62 -37.44 18.22
N LYS A 340 -0.87 -38.67 18.69
CA LYS A 340 -2.23 -39.23 18.78
C LYS A 340 -3.02 -38.62 19.94
N ASN A 341 -2.36 -38.32 21.05
CA ASN A 341 -3.04 -37.77 22.23
C ASN A 341 -2.93 -36.25 22.34
N THR A 342 -1.93 -35.62 21.74
CA THR A 342 -1.72 -34.17 21.88
C THR A 342 -2.95 -33.36 21.42
N PHE A 343 -3.49 -33.66 20.23
CA PHE A 343 -4.66 -32.95 19.70
C PHE A 343 -6.00 -33.51 20.18
N ARG A 344 -6.00 -34.53 21.05
CA ARG A 344 -7.22 -34.96 21.76
C ARG A 344 -7.57 -34.04 22.92
N LYS A 345 -6.58 -33.31 23.45
CA LYS A 345 -6.77 -32.34 24.53
C LYS A 345 -7.40 -31.07 23.94
N PRO A 346 -8.62 -30.67 24.38
CA PRO A 346 -9.28 -29.47 23.86
C PRO A 346 -8.42 -28.20 23.98
N GLN A 347 -7.64 -28.07 25.05
CA GLN A 347 -6.78 -26.90 25.28
C GLN A 347 -5.71 -26.73 24.19
N ASN A 348 -5.15 -27.84 23.69
CA ASN A 348 -4.13 -27.78 22.64
C ASN A 348 -4.74 -27.33 21.31
N MET A 349 -5.95 -27.79 20.99
CA MET A 349 -6.69 -27.34 19.82
C MET A 349 -7.06 -25.86 19.93
N GLU A 350 -7.48 -25.40 21.10
CA GLU A 350 -7.79 -23.99 21.36
C GLU A 350 -6.57 -23.09 21.15
N ILE A 351 -5.37 -23.51 21.56
CA ILE A 351 -4.12 -22.78 21.32
C ILE A 351 -3.85 -22.64 19.81
N VAL A 352 -3.96 -23.74 19.07
CA VAL A 352 -3.77 -23.76 17.61
C VAL A 352 -4.77 -22.86 16.90
N GLN A 353 -6.06 -22.99 17.25
CA GLN A 353 -7.14 -22.18 16.72
C GLN A 353 -6.97 -20.69 17.03
N THR A 354 -6.58 -20.35 18.27
CA THR A 354 -6.35 -18.96 18.70
C THR A 354 -5.20 -18.33 17.94
N ALA A 355 -4.09 -19.05 17.77
CA ALA A 355 -2.94 -18.56 17.00
C ALA A 355 -3.32 -18.29 15.54
N ALA A 356 -4.04 -19.23 14.91
CA ALA A 356 -4.52 -19.05 13.55
C ALA A 356 -5.51 -17.87 13.44
N LEU A 357 -6.47 -17.77 14.36
CA LEU A 357 -7.49 -16.72 14.35
C LEU A 357 -6.88 -15.32 14.45
N LYS A 358 -5.81 -15.14 15.26
CA LYS A 358 -5.08 -13.87 15.35
C LYS A 358 -4.52 -13.44 14.00
N VAL A 359 -3.89 -14.35 13.26
CA VAL A 359 -3.34 -14.07 11.92
C VAL A 359 -4.45 -13.70 10.93
N PHE A 360 -5.55 -14.45 10.92
CA PHE A 360 -6.67 -14.18 10.01
C PHE A 360 -7.30 -12.80 10.30
N ASN A 361 -7.42 -12.44 11.57
CA ASN A 361 -8.00 -11.15 11.96
C ASN A 361 -7.10 -9.94 11.65
N LEU A 362 -5.83 -10.12 11.25
CA LEU A 362 -4.99 -9.03 10.73
C LEU A 362 -5.51 -8.44 9.40
N PHE A 363 -6.39 -9.18 8.71
CA PHE A 363 -7.02 -8.76 7.46
C PHE A 363 -8.40 -8.16 7.64
N TYR A 364 -8.90 -8.10 8.88
CA TYR A 364 -10.15 -7.42 9.19
C TYR A 364 -10.00 -5.91 8.99
N HIS A 365 -11.04 -5.29 8.46
CA HIS A 365 -11.14 -3.85 8.31
C HIS A 365 -12.59 -3.44 8.56
N GLU A 366 -12.81 -2.37 9.33
CA GLU A 366 -14.17 -1.93 9.70
C GLU A 366 -15.00 -1.49 8.50
N ASN A 367 -14.36 -0.89 7.50
CA ASN A 367 -15.00 -0.60 6.21
C ASN A 367 -15.10 -1.89 5.35
N PRO A 368 -16.32 -2.39 5.04
CA PRO A 368 -16.52 -3.60 4.24
C PRO A 368 -15.95 -3.51 2.82
N GLU A 369 -15.91 -2.32 2.21
CA GLU A 369 -15.37 -2.12 0.85
C GLU A 369 -13.86 -2.34 0.79
N LYS A 370 -13.17 -2.20 1.92
CA LYS A 370 -11.73 -2.43 2.06
C LYS A 370 -11.41 -3.82 2.62
N GLN A 371 -12.42 -4.56 3.03
CA GLN A 371 -12.24 -5.88 3.61
C GLN A 371 -11.84 -6.87 2.52
N LYS A 372 -10.64 -7.45 2.68
CA LYS A 372 -10.16 -8.46 1.74
C LYS A 372 -10.71 -9.83 2.13
N THR A 373 -11.06 -10.64 1.14
CA THR A 373 -11.32 -12.07 1.36
C THR A 373 -9.99 -12.81 1.50
N VAL A 374 -9.89 -13.67 2.52
CA VAL A 374 -8.75 -14.59 2.72
C VAL A 374 -9.10 -15.94 2.10
N TRP A 375 -8.31 -16.37 1.12
CA TRP A 375 -8.51 -17.62 0.38
C TRP A 375 -7.50 -18.68 0.81
N ILE A 376 -7.97 -19.85 1.26
CA ILE A 376 -7.09 -20.95 1.65
C ILE A 376 -7.34 -22.13 0.72
N ILE A 377 -6.31 -22.61 0.04
CA ILE A 377 -6.42 -23.76 -0.85
C ILE A 377 -5.58 -24.91 -0.27
N ILE A 378 -6.22 -25.97 0.18
CA ILE A 378 -5.55 -27.17 0.70
C ILE A 378 -5.87 -28.33 -0.24
N ASP A 379 -4.86 -28.82 -0.93
CA ASP A 379 -4.98 -30.00 -1.76
C ASP A 379 -4.44 -31.23 -1.03
N ARG A 380 -5.09 -32.36 -1.26
CA ARG A 380 -4.80 -33.65 -0.63
C ARG A 380 -4.95 -33.66 0.88
N LEU A 381 -6.02 -33.03 1.39
CA LEU A 381 -6.31 -33.01 2.83
C LEU A 381 -6.45 -34.44 3.42
N ASP A 382 -6.77 -35.43 2.59
CA ASP A 382 -6.77 -36.87 2.92
C ASP A 382 -5.42 -37.41 3.41
N ARG A 383 -4.31 -36.72 3.16
CA ARG A 383 -2.95 -37.17 3.53
C ARG A 383 -2.44 -36.66 4.87
N VAL A 384 -3.24 -35.89 5.61
CA VAL A 384 -2.85 -35.43 6.95
C VAL A 384 -2.69 -36.65 7.86
N LYS A 385 -1.60 -36.69 8.63
CA LYS A 385 -1.29 -37.83 9.51
C LYS A 385 -2.30 -38.00 10.64
N GLU A 386 -2.69 -36.89 11.28
CA GLU A 386 -3.71 -36.90 12.31
C GLU A 386 -5.06 -37.35 11.75
N PRO A 387 -6.00 -37.83 12.60
CA PRO A 387 -7.36 -38.07 12.17
C PRO A 387 -7.85 -36.85 11.40
N PRO A 388 -8.25 -37.01 10.13
CA PRO A 388 -8.32 -35.89 9.20
C PRO A 388 -9.45 -34.89 9.55
N GLY A 389 -10.35 -35.28 10.45
CA GLY A 389 -11.27 -34.38 11.14
C GLY A 389 -10.62 -33.25 11.95
N ARG A 390 -9.37 -33.40 12.43
CA ARG A 390 -8.72 -32.38 13.29
C ARG A 390 -8.31 -31.12 12.55
N LEU A 391 -7.68 -31.24 11.38
CA LEU A 391 -7.37 -30.05 10.60
C LEU A 391 -8.69 -29.38 10.15
N LEU A 392 -9.67 -30.19 9.77
CA LEU A 392 -10.99 -29.72 9.41
C LEU A 392 -11.70 -28.96 10.54
N GLU A 393 -11.65 -29.44 11.79
CA GLU A 393 -12.13 -28.72 12.97
C GLU A 393 -11.48 -27.32 13.10
N VAL A 394 -10.20 -27.18 12.79
CA VAL A 394 -9.53 -25.86 12.78
C VAL A 394 -10.05 -24.99 11.64
N LEU A 395 -10.16 -25.53 10.43
CA LEU A 395 -10.64 -24.78 9.25
C LEU A 395 -12.09 -24.31 9.45
N GLU A 396 -12.95 -25.16 9.99
CA GLU A 396 -14.32 -24.81 10.34
C GLU A 396 -14.35 -23.72 11.42
N TYR A 397 -13.54 -23.86 12.47
CA TYR A 397 -13.41 -22.85 13.50
C TYR A 397 -12.99 -21.49 12.93
N LEU A 398 -12.08 -21.47 11.96
CA LEU A 398 -11.64 -20.24 11.29
C LEU A 398 -12.76 -19.62 10.46
N VAL A 399 -13.48 -20.41 9.66
CA VAL A 399 -14.65 -19.95 8.89
C VAL A 399 -15.70 -19.33 9.81
N ALA A 400 -15.88 -19.90 11.00
CA ALA A 400 -16.88 -19.49 11.96
C ALA A 400 -16.55 -18.24 12.77
N ASN A 401 -15.28 -18.10 13.18
CA ASN A 401 -14.89 -17.14 14.21
C ASN A 401 -14.02 -16.00 13.67
N ALA A 402 -13.47 -16.13 12.46
CA ALA A 402 -12.72 -15.04 11.84
C ALA A 402 -13.63 -13.84 11.59
N LYS A 403 -13.16 -12.65 11.97
CA LYS A 403 -13.83 -11.38 11.66
C LYS A 403 -13.72 -11.05 10.17
N VAL A 404 -12.73 -11.62 9.49
CA VAL A 404 -12.52 -11.48 8.05
C VAL A 404 -13.31 -12.54 7.29
N LYS A 405 -13.75 -12.22 6.06
CA LYS A 405 -14.34 -13.19 5.14
C LYS A 405 -13.30 -14.23 4.73
N VAL A 406 -13.56 -15.50 5.02
CA VAL A 406 -12.67 -16.63 4.73
C VAL A 406 -13.30 -17.58 3.71
N LYS A 407 -12.57 -17.90 2.65
CA LYS A 407 -12.98 -18.89 1.64
C LYS A 407 -11.95 -20.01 1.60
N ILE A 408 -12.35 -21.21 2.00
CA ILE A 408 -11.46 -22.37 2.02
C ILE A 408 -11.89 -23.36 0.96
N LEU A 409 -10.96 -23.81 0.13
CA LEU A 409 -11.10 -24.95 -0.77
C LEU A 409 -10.26 -26.10 -0.21
N ALA A 410 -10.91 -27.21 0.13
CA ALA A 410 -10.26 -28.45 0.53
C ALA A 410 -10.52 -29.53 -0.53
N VAL A 411 -9.44 -30.07 -1.11
CA VAL A 411 -9.53 -31.17 -2.09
C VAL A 411 -9.05 -32.46 -1.44
N VAL A 412 -9.82 -33.54 -1.63
CA VAL A 412 -9.54 -34.87 -1.09
C VAL A 412 -9.69 -35.96 -2.14
N ASN A 413 -8.87 -37.00 -2.04
CA ASN A 413 -9.17 -38.29 -2.65
C ASN A 413 -10.14 -39.05 -1.75
N GLY A 414 -11.37 -39.25 -2.20
CA GLY A 414 -12.43 -39.87 -1.40
C GLY A 414 -12.14 -41.33 -1.02
N TRP A 415 -11.27 -42.02 -1.75
CA TRP A 415 -10.84 -43.39 -1.40
C TRP A 415 -9.81 -43.45 -0.28
N ASP A 416 -8.96 -42.43 -0.19
CA ASP A 416 -7.92 -42.34 0.85
C ASP A 416 -8.52 -41.91 2.20
N TRP A 417 -9.82 -41.57 2.22
CA TRP A 417 -10.55 -41.09 3.39
C TRP A 417 -11.88 -41.84 3.57
N PRO A 418 -11.86 -43.06 4.13
CA PRO A 418 -13.05 -43.93 4.20
C PRO A 418 -14.22 -43.34 4.99
N ASP A 419 -13.94 -42.56 6.04
CA ASP A 419 -14.96 -41.93 6.89
C ASP A 419 -15.40 -40.55 6.37
N LEU A 420 -15.02 -40.16 5.15
CA LEU A 420 -15.28 -38.82 4.63
C LEU A 420 -16.77 -38.47 4.67
N ARG A 421 -17.64 -39.40 4.30
CA ARG A 421 -19.09 -39.16 4.29
C ARG A 421 -19.65 -38.87 5.69
N ASP A 422 -19.17 -39.57 6.71
CA ASP A 422 -19.65 -39.38 8.08
C ASP A 422 -19.06 -38.10 8.69
N VAL A 423 -17.79 -37.80 8.41
CA VAL A 423 -17.16 -36.52 8.80
C VAL A 423 -17.91 -35.35 8.16
N VAL A 424 -18.15 -35.43 6.86
CA VAL A 424 -18.86 -34.40 6.10
C VAL A 424 -20.30 -34.25 6.56
N ARG A 425 -21.03 -35.34 6.78
CA ARG A 425 -22.40 -35.30 7.30
C ARG A 425 -22.44 -34.64 8.68
N SER A 426 -21.54 -35.02 9.58
CA SER A 426 -21.42 -34.42 10.91
C SER A 426 -21.14 -32.92 10.86
N LEU A 427 -20.41 -32.45 9.85
CA LEU A 427 -20.15 -31.02 9.65
C LEU A 427 -21.34 -30.27 9.08
N ALA A 428 -22.03 -30.87 8.11
CA ALA A 428 -23.25 -30.31 7.54
C ALA A 428 -24.37 -30.21 8.58
N GLU A 429 -24.53 -31.22 9.45
CA GLU A 429 -25.54 -31.22 10.52
C GLU A 429 -25.26 -30.15 11.60
N LYS A 430 -23.99 -29.79 11.83
CA LYS A 430 -23.62 -28.76 12.81
C LYS A 430 -23.87 -27.35 12.31
N ARG A 431 -24.03 -27.12 11.00
CA ARG A 431 -24.16 -25.77 10.41
C ARG A 431 -25.01 -25.78 9.14
N ASP A 432 -26.13 -25.06 9.19
CA ASP A 432 -27.02 -24.92 8.04
C ASP A 432 -26.39 -24.17 6.83
N GLU A 433 -25.34 -23.34 6.99
CA GLU A 433 -24.95 -22.38 5.91
C GLU A 433 -23.45 -22.21 5.61
N GLY A 434 -22.53 -22.92 6.30
CA GLY A 434 -21.08 -22.63 6.22
C GLY A 434 -20.20 -23.61 5.44
N VAL A 435 -20.67 -24.85 5.24
CA VAL A 435 -19.88 -25.94 4.64
C VAL A 435 -20.61 -26.47 3.41
N ILE A 436 -19.96 -26.35 2.26
CA ILE A 436 -20.47 -26.80 0.97
C ILE A 436 -19.67 -28.03 0.55
N VAL A 437 -20.38 -29.11 0.21
CA VAL A 437 -19.79 -30.39 -0.15
C VAL A 437 -20.09 -30.67 -1.61
N TYR A 438 -19.04 -31.02 -2.35
CA TYR A 438 -19.11 -31.33 -3.76
C TYR A 438 -18.39 -32.64 -4.04
N GLU A 439 -19.15 -33.73 -4.06
CA GLU A 439 -18.65 -35.03 -4.49
C GLU A 439 -18.61 -35.08 -6.02
N VAL A 440 -17.44 -35.44 -6.57
CA VAL A 440 -17.23 -35.63 -8.01
C VAL A 440 -16.81 -37.06 -8.24
N GLU A 441 -17.71 -37.83 -8.81
CA GLU A 441 -17.40 -39.17 -9.29
C GLU A 441 -16.76 -39.09 -10.67
N GLN A 442 -15.72 -39.88 -10.87
CA GLN A 442 -15.16 -40.08 -12.18
C GLN A 442 -16.19 -40.81 -13.06
N THR A 443 -16.65 -40.18 -14.16
CA THR A 443 -17.49 -40.87 -15.15
C THR A 443 -16.72 -42.04 -15.74
N ARG A 444 -17.20 -43.28 -15.53
CA ARG A 444 -16.65 -44.47 -16.20
C ARG A 444 -16.74 -44.24 -17.71
N ARG A 445 -15.60 -44.19 -18.38
CA ARG A 445 -15.53 -44.19 -19.85
C ARG A 445 -15.69 -45.60 -20.41
#